data_AF-A0A1R3WAL1-F1
#
_entry.id   AF-A0A1R3WAL1-F1
#
_cell.length_a   1.000
_cell.length_b   1.000
_cell.length_c   1.000
_cell.angle_alpha   90.00
_cell.angle_beta   90.00
_cell.angle_gamma   90.00
#
_symmetry.space_group_name_H-M   'P 1'
#
loop_
_entity.id
_entity.type
_entity.pdbx_description
1 polymer ?
#
loop_
_entity_poly.entity_id
_entity_poly.type
_entity_poly.pdbx_seq_one_letter_code
_entity_poly.pdbx_strand_id
1 'polypeptide(L)'
;MTGDRFRTLIEQIWPAHGSQTRAAEYLEVNSSRIREWIRGARPVPDGVAAEIQSLAEQFPGGIRDVDPRRTIAILHQQMLAAGWTAAESAAGILGAAAYNARLHISEDDIQVMMRGRE
;
A
#
# COMPACT_ATOMS: atom_id res chain seq x y z
N MET A 1 9.07 -21.36 -4.85
CA MET A 1 7.91 -21.43 -3.93
C MET A 1 6.74 -22.12 -4.60
N THR A 2 5.86 -22.85 -3.88
CA THR A 2 4.64 -23.44 -4.44
C THR A 2 3.50 -22.42 -4.58
N GLY A 3 2.57 -22.66 -5.51
CA GLY A 3 1.40 -21.79 -5.71
C GLY A 3 0.49 -21.69 -4.49
N ASP A 4 0.31 -22.80 -3.75
CA ASP A 4 -0.47 -22.80 -2.50
C ASP A 4 0.22 -22.00 -1.40
N ARG A 5 1.54 -22.15 -1.23
CA ARG A 5 2.30 -21.35 -0.27
C ARG A 5 2.24 -19.87 -0.63
N PHE A 6 2.35 -19.54 -1.91
CA PHE A 6 2.21 -18.17 -2.40
C PHE A 6 0.84 -17.60 -2.06
N ARG A 7 -0.24 -18.36 -2.32
CA ARG A 7 -1.61 -17.96 -1.95
C ARG A 7 -1.73 -17.67 -0.45
N THR A 8 -1.24 -18.57 0.40
CA THR A 8 -1.30 -18.39 1.85
C THR A 8 -0.58 -17.12 2.29
N LEU A 9 0.60 -16.83 1.72
CA LEU A 9 1.34 -15.63 2.08
C LEU A 9 0.63 -14.35 1.65
N ILE A 10 0.10 -14.28 0.42
CA ILE A 10 -0.63 -13.08 -0.01
C ILE A 10 -1.95 -12.88 0.76
N GLU A 11 -2.61 -13.96 1.20
CA GLU A 11 -3.80 -13.88 2.06
C GLU A 11 -3.44 -13.46 3.49
N GLN A 12 -2.26 -13.85 3.99
CA GLN A 12 -1.74 -13.37 5.27
C GLN A 12 -1.43 -11.86 5.20
N ILE A 13 -0.74 -11.42 4.13
CA ILE A 13 -0.33 -10.03 3.96
C ILE A 13 -1.57 -9.13 3.72
N TRP A 14 -2.52 -9.58 2.92
CA TRP A 14 -3.74 -8.84 2.61
C TRP A 14 -4.98 -9.66 2.99
N PRO A 15 -5.35 -9.69 4.28
CA PRO A 15 -6.44 -10.53 4.78
C PRO A 15 -7.84 -10.07 4.38
N ALA A 16 -7.98 -8.82 3.92
CA ALA A 16 -9.24 -8.32 3.36
C ALA A 16 -9.56 -8.96 2.00
N HIS A 17 -10.82 -8.87 1.56
CA HIS A 17 -11.19 -9.34 0.22
C HIS A 17 -10.31 -8.69 -0.86
N GLY A 18 -9.90 -9.48 -1.85
CA GLY A 18 -9.09 -9.01 -2.97
C GLY A 18 -7.57 -9.16 -2.80
N SER A 19 -7.10 -10.08 -1.95
CA SER A 19 -5.66 -10.38 -1.75
C SER A 19 -4.89 -10.59 -3.06
N GLN A 20 -5.48 -11.29 -4.04
CA GLN A 20 -4.86 -11.50 -5.36
C GLN A 20 -4.74 -10.21 -6.19
N THR A 21 -5.74 -9.32 -6.10
CA THR A 21 -5.72 -8.03 -6.79
C THR A 21 -4.67 -7.12 -6.17
N ARG A 22 -4.58 -7.08 -4.84
CA ARG A 22 -3.54 -6.31 -4.14
C ARG A 22 -2.14 -6.84 -4.39
N ALA A 23 -1.97 -8.16 -4.41
CA ALA A 23 -0.70 -8.77 -4.80
C ALA A 23 -0.32 -8.41 -6.24
N ALA A 24 -1.30 -8.37 -7.15
CA ALA A 24 -1.08 -7.97 -8.55
C ALA A 24 -0.64 -6.50 -8.65
N GLU A 25 -1.32 -5.60 -7.95
CA GLU A 25 -0.97 -4.16 -7.88
C GLU A 25 0.40 -3.95 -7.27
N TYR A 26 0.68 -4.58 -6.12
CA TYR A 26 1.94 -4.46 -5.40
C TYR A 26 3.13 -4.98 -6.21
N LEU A 27 2.98 -6.11 -6.90
CA LEU A 27 4.03 -6.70 -7.73
C LEU A 27 4.08 -6.12 -9.15
N GLU A 28 3.21 -5.14 -9.47
CA GLU A 28 3.07 -4.54 -10.80
C GLU A 28 2.85 -5.57 -11.93
N VAL A 29 2.07 -6.62 -11.63
CA VAL A 29 1.71 -7.67 -12.60
C VAL A 29 0.21 -7.74 -12.84
N ASN A 30 -0.20 -8.38 -13.93
CA ASN A 30 -1.62 -8.63 -14.19
C ASN A 30 -2.18 -9.70 -13.21
N SER A 31 -3.43 -9.54 -12.74
CA SER A 31 -4.12 -10.54 -11.92
C SER A 31 -4.23 -11.92 -12.59
N SER A 32 -4.16 -12.02 -13.93
CA SER A 32 -4.03 -13.31 -14.62
C SER A 32 -2.74 -14.04 -14.26
N ARG A 33 -1.62 -13.32 -14.14
CA ARG A 33 -0.32 -13.87 -13.76
C ARG A 33 -0.33 -14.44 -12.35
N ILE A 34 -0.93 -13.70 -11.41
CA ILE A 34 -1.15 -14.18 -10.04
C ILE A 34 -1.92 -15.51 -10.04
N ARG A 35 -3.00 -15.61 -10.82
CA ARG A 35 -3.80 -16.84 -10.93
C ARG A 35 -3.01 -18.00 -11.55
N GLU A 36 -2.17 -17.73 -12.56
CA GLU A 36 -1.29 -18.75 -13.16
C GLU A 36 -0.32 -19.33 -12.13
N TRP A 37 0.31 -18.48 -11.32
CA TRP A 37 1.22 -18.90 -10.25
C TRP A 37 0.50 -19.71 -9.18
N ILE A 38 -0.64 -19.23 -8.72
CA ILE A 38 -1.44 -19.90 -7.69
C ILE A 38 -1.92 -21.28 -8.14
N ARG A 39 -2.29 -21.44 -9.42
CA ARG A 39 -2.74 -22.72 -10.00
C ARG A 39 -1.57 -23.65 -10.38
N GLY A 40 -0.33 -23.18 -10.26
CA GLY A 40 0.86 -23.93 -10.69
C GLY A 40 1.02 -24.04 -12.21
N ALA A 41 0.25 -23.29 -13.01
CA ALA A 41 0.38 -23.24 -14.46
C ALA A 41 1.72 -22.61 -14.89
N ARG A 42 2.28 -21.77 -14.03
CA ARG A 42 3.65 -21.25 -14.13
C ARG A 42 4.31 -21.23 -12.74
N PRO A 43 5.63 -21.44 -12.65
CA PRO A 43 6.34 -21.26 -11.39
C PRO A 43 6.32 -19.78 -10.95
N VAL A 44 6.32 -19.56 -9.63
CA VAL A 44 6.53 -18.24 -9.03
C VAL A 44 8.01 -17.85 -9.23
N PRO A 45 8.34 -16.69 -9.83
CA PRO A 45 9.72 -16.24 -9.97
C PRO A 45 10.41 -16.08 -8.61
N ASP A 46 11.70 -16.38 -8.52
CA ASP A 46 12.43 -16.38 -7.24
C ASP A 46 12.47 -15.00 -6.56
N GLY A 47 12.58 -13.91 -7.34
CA GLY A 47 12.52 -12.54 -6.79
C GLY A 47 11.17 -12.23 -6.14
N VAL A 48 10.08 -12.57 -6.83
CA VAL A 48 8.71 -12.44 -6.30
C VAL A 48 8.51 -13.30 -5.07
N ALA A 49 9.08 -14.52 -5.08
CA ALA A 49 9.00 -15.44 -3.96
C ALA A 49 9.69 -14.88 -2.71
N ALA A 50 10.91 -14.36 -2.87
CA ALA A 50 11.67 -13.75 -1.77
C ALA A 50 10.98 -12.50 -1.23
N GLU A 51 10.44 -11.66 -2.12
CA GLU A 51 9.73 -10.44 -1.74
C GLU A 51 8.47 -10.72 -0.93
N ILE A 52 7.59 -11.60 -1.41
CA ILE A 52 6.36 -11.96 -0.67
C ILE A 52 6.68 -12.64 0.65
N GLN A 53 7.75 -13.42 0.73
CA GLN A 53 8.18 -14.02 1.97
C GLN A 53 8.67 -12.97 2.98
N SER A 54 9.53 -12.05 2.55
CA SER A 54 9.99 -10.92 3.37
C SER A 54 8.82 -10.06 3.85
N LEU A 55 7.84 -9.79 2.98
CA LEU A 55 6.67 -8.98 3.33
C LEU A 55 5.80 -9.68 4.39
N ALA A 56 5.60 -11.00 4.28
CA ALA A 56 4.86 -11.76 5.28
C ALA A 56 5.57 -11.84 6.63
N GLU A 57 6.91 -11.83 6.65
CA GLU A 57 7.72 -11.77 7.88
C GLU A 57 7.65 -10.39 8.54
N GLN A 58 7.64 -9.31 7.74
CA GLN A 58 7.48 -7.94 8.24
C GLN A 58 6.07 -7.67 8.77
N PHE A 59 5.05 -8.26 8.15
CA PHE A 59 3.63 -8.07 8.50
C PHE A 59 2.96 -9.39 8.92
N PRO A 60 3.35 -9.99 10.07
CA PRO A 60 2.83 -11.29 10.50
C PRO A 60 1.31 -11.28 10.78
N GLY A 61 0.74 -10.11 11.12
CA GLY A 61 -0.70 -9.91 11.29
C GLY A 61 -1.43 -9.34 10.07
N GLY A 62 -0.75 -9.29 8.92
CA GLY A 62 -1.23 -8.64 7.71
C GLY A 62 -1.11 -7.12 7.73
N ILE A 63 -1.12 -6.54 6.54
CA ILE A 63 -1.23 -5.11 6.31
C ILE A 63 -2.70 -4.75 6.54
N ARG A 64 -2.95 -4.02 7.63
CA ARG A 64 -4.29 -3.51 7.92
C ARG A 64 -4.72 -2.60 6.78
N ASP A 65 -5.90 -2.86 6.26
CA ASP A 65 -6.50 -2.00 5.25
C ASP A 65 -6.91 -0.68 5.91
N VAL A 66 -6.04 0.31 5.79
CA VAL A 66 -6.26 1.65 6.31
C VAL A 66 -6.83 2.45 5.17
N ASP A 67 -8.15 2.61 5.12
CA ASP A 67 -8.78 3.56 4.18
C ASP A 67 -8.21 4.96 4.46
N PRO A 68 -7.44 5.56 3.52
CA PRO A 68 -6.80 6.84 3.75
C PRO A 68 -7.82 7.95 3.99
N ARG A 69 -9.00 7.88 3.33
CA ARG A 69 -10.06 8.88 3.51
C ARG A 69 -10.65 8.78 4.90
N ARG A 70 -10.93 7.56 5.36
CA ARG A 70 -11.42 7.33 6.72
C ARG A 70 -10.40 7.77 7.77
N THR A 71 -9.12 7.54 7.51
CA THR A 71 -8.03 7.90 8.43
C THR A 71 -7.86 9.41 8.52
N ILE A 72 -7.88 10.12 7.39
CA ILE A 72 -7.88 11.58 7.34
C ILE A 72 -9.11 12.14 8.06
N ALA A 73 -10.29 11.55 7.85
CA ALA A 73 -11.52 11.98 8.51
C ALA A 73 -11.46 11.79 10.03
N ILE A 74 -10.94 10.65 10.51
CA ILE A 74 -10.75 10.40 11.95
C ILE A 74 -9.77 11.42 12.54
N LEU A 75 -8.64 11.64 11.89
CA LEU A 75 -7.63 12.60 12.35
C LEU A 75 -8.19 14.02 12.40
N HIS A 76 -8.90 14.45 11.36
CA HIS A 76 -9.60 15.72 11.32
C HIS A 76 -10.56 15.88 12.51
N GLN A 77 -11.42 14.87 12.76
CA GLN A 77 -12.35 14.89 13.89
C GLN A 77 -11.65 14.95 15.25
N GLN A 78 -10.52 14.25 15.42
CA GLN A 78 -9.73 14.31 16.65
C GLN A 78 -9.12 15.71 16.87
N MET A 79 -8.64 16.36 15.81
CA MET A 79 -8.10 17.73 15.89
C MET A 79 -9.20 18.73 16.25
N LEU A 80 -10.40 18.60 15.66
CA LEU A 80 -11.55 19.41 16.04
C LEU A 80 -11.93 19.23 17.51
N ALA A 81 -11.95 17.98 18.00
CA ALA A 81 -12.21 17.67 19.40
C ALA A 81 -11.13 18.24 20.35
N ALA A 82 -9.90 18.41 19.85
CA ALA A 82 -8.80 19.07 20.56
C ALA A 82 -8.84 20.62 20.47
N GLY A 83 -9.89 21.19 19.87
CA GLY A 83 -10.11 22.63 19.79
C GLY A 83 -9.55 23.31 18.54
N TRP A 84 -9.04 22.55 17.57
CA TRP A 84 -8.59 23.12 16.31
C TRP A 84 -9.80 23.49 15.44
N THR A 85 -9.64 24.52 14.61
CA THR A 85 -10.61 24.82 13.56
C THR A 85 -10.50 23.85 12.38
N ALA A 86 -11.52 23.84 11.52
CA ALA A 86 -11.51 23.04 10.30
C ALA A 86 -10.35 23.43 9.35
N ALA A 87 -10.02 24.72 9.28
CA ALA A 87 -8.93 25.22 8.45
C ALA A 87 -7.56 24.79 9.01
N GLU A 88 -7.35 24.92 10.33
CA GLU A 88 -6.08 24.52 10.97
C GLU A 88 -5.84 23.02 10.86
N SER A 89 -6.89 22.20 11.05
CA SER A 89 -6.77 20.74 10.90
C SER A 89 -6.45 20.33 9.47
N ALA A 90 -7.12 20.91 8.46
CA ALA A 90 -6.80 20.67 7.06
C ALA A 90 -5.35 21.08 6.72
N ALA A 91 -4.91 22.25 7.18
CA ALA A 91 -3.56 22.74 6.98
C ALA A 91 -2.51 21.84 7.67
N GLY A 92 -2.77 21.38 8.89
CA GLY A 92 -1.89 20.46 9.62
C GLY A 92 -1.72 19.11 8.92
N ILE A 93 -2.83 18.53 8.41
CA ILE A 93 -2.80 17.27 7.67
C ILE A 93 -2.02 17.42 6.36
N LEU A 94 -2.29 18.47 5.59
CA LEU A 94 -1.58 18.75 4.34
C LEU A 94 -0.09 19.03 4.58
N GLY A 95 0.24 19.78 5.64
CA GLY A 95 1.62 20.07 6.02
C GLY A 95 2.40 18.81 6.39
N ALA A 96 1.80 17.91 7.18
CA ALA A 96 2.39 16.63 7.54
C ALA A 96 2.61 15.73 6.31
N ALA A 97 1.62 15.66 5.40
CA ALA A 97 1.74 14.91 4.16
C ALA A 97 2.85 15.46 3.25
N ALA A 98 2.93 16.79 3.08
CA ALA A 98 3.97 17.44 2.28
C ALA A 98 5.37 17.22 2.87
N TYR A 99 5.50 17.28 4.20
CA TYR A 99 6.75 16.98 4.89
C TYR A 99 7.18 15.52 4.67
N ASN A 100 6.25 14.56 4.85
CA ASN A 100 6.54 13.15 4.64
C ASN A 100 6.95 12.85 3.18
N ALA A 101 6.26 13.45 2.21
CA ALA A 101 6.59 13.35 0.79
C ALA A 101 8.03 13.82 0.51
N ARG A 102 8.45 14.96 1.08
CA ARG A 102 9.83 15.47 0.92
C ARG A 102 10.90 14.56 1.50
N LEU A 103 10.57 13.72 2.49
CA LEU A 103 11.52 12.79 3.07
C LEU A 103 11.74 11.53 2.20
N HIS A 104 10.80 11.20 1.32
CA HIS A 104 10.79 9.92 0.59
C HIS A 104 10.83 10.08 -0.93
N ILE A 105 10.50 11.26 -1.44
CA ILE A 105 10.49 11.60 -2.85
C ILE A 105 11.67 12.53 -3.11
N SER A 106 12.55 12.14 -4.04
CA SER A 106 13.63 13.00 -4.52
C SER A 106 13.05 14.34 -5.00
N GLU A 107 13.77 15.44 -4.78
CA GLU A 107 13.33 16.78 -5.22
C GLU A 107 13.05 16.81 -6.75
N ASP A 108 13.76 15.96 -7.51
CA ASP A 108 13.55 15.75 -8.95
C ASP A 108 12.20 15.08 -9.28
N ASP A 109 11.77 14.10 -8.48
CA ASP A 109 10.50 13.38 -8.70
C ASP A 109 9.28 14.29 -8.41
N ILE A 110 9.40 15.19 -7.42
CA ILE A 110 8.37 16.20 -7.12
C ILE A 110 8.23 17.18 -8.30
N GLN A 111 9.33 17.59 -8.91
CA GLN A 111 9.34 18.49 -10.07
C GLN A 111 8.71 17.83 -11.31
N VAL A 112 8.95 16.55 -11.54
CA VAL A 112 8.34 15.79 -12.64
C VAL A 112 6.82 15.65 -12.44
N MET A 113 6.36 15.37 -11.22
CA MET A 113 4.92 15.29 -10.91
C MET A 113 4.18 16.62 -11.07
N MET A 114 4.84 17.75 -10.79
CA MET A 114 4.26 19.09 -10.94
C MET A 114 4.17 19.54 -12.41
N ARG A 115 5.09 19.07 -13.28
CA ARG A 115 5.10 19.42 -14.72
C ARG A 115 4.20 18.53 -15.58
N GLY A 116 3.84 17.33 -15.13
CA GLY A 116 2.98 16.40 -15.88
C GLY A 116 1.48 16.73 -15.91
N ARG A 117 1.09 17.96 -15.53
CA ARG A 117 -0.31 18.45 -15.54
C ARG A 117 -0.49 19.68 -16.44
N GLU A 118 0.25 19.75 -17.54
CA GLU A 118 0.00 20.70 -18.64
C GLU A 118 -0.72 20.02 -19.81
#